data_AF-A0A973B5Z3-F1
#
_entry.id   AF-A0A973B5Z3-F1
#
_cell.length_a   1.000
_cell.length_b   1.000
_cell.length_c   1.000
_cell.angle_alpha   90.00
_cell.angle_beta   90.00
_cell.angle_gamma   90.00
#
_symmetry.space_group_name_H-M   'P 1'
#
loop_
_entity.id
_entity.type
_entity.pdbx_description
1 polymer ?
#
loop_
_entity_poly.entity_id
_entity_poly.type
_entity_poly.pdbx_seq_one_letter_code
_entity_poly.pdbx_strand_id
1 'polypeptide(L)'
;FGIALKPSTILIFSIAFGISSDGTIYFLTRYKEEFAKNDFDIKKSIQITIQKTGVSMFYTAMILFFGFFIFTASTFKGTQALGVLVSITLLMAMICNLILLPAFLMSLNKKEVTELLED
;
A
#
# COMPACT_ATOMS: atom_id res chain seq x y z
N PHE A 1 5.26 -23.26 15.51
CA PHE A 1 5.59 -22.39 14.37
C PHE A 1 7.11 -22.39 14.16
N GLY A 2 7.62 -23.27 13.30
CA GLY A 2 9.05 -23.49 13.06
C GLY A 2 9.45 -23.10 11.64
N ILE A 3 9.19 -21.86 11.24
CA ILE A 3 9.60 -21.35 9.94
C ILE A 3 11.08 -21.02 10.04
N ALA A 4 11.95 -21.89 9.51
CA ALA A 4 13.36 -21.55 9.38
C ALA A 4 13.49 -20.27 8.55
N LEU A 5 14.16 -19.24 9.09
CA LEU A 5 14.58 -18.04 8.37
C LEU A 5 15.52 -18.46 7.24
N LYS A 6 14.93 -18.83 6.11
CA LYS A 6 15.66 -19.11 4.87
C LYS A 6 15.90 -17.78 4.16
N PRO A 7 17.01 -17.64 3.43
CA PRO A 7 17.27 -16.45 2.61
C PRO A 7 16.08 -16.07 1.71
N SER A 8 15.34 -17.07 1.23
CA SER A 8 14.10 -16.86 0.46
C SER A 8 13.02 -16.07 1.22
N THR A 9 12.82 -16.31 2.52
CA THR A 9 11.81 -15.60 3.33
C THR A 9 12.18 -14.15 3.58
N ILE A 10 13.47 -13.86 3.76
CA ILE A 10 13.97 -12.49 3.91
C ILE A 10 13.76 -11.70 2.61
N LEU A 11 14.05 -12.31 1.45
CA LEU A 11 13.79 -11.70 0.14
C LEU A 11 12.29 -11.41 -0.07
N ILE A 12 11.41 -12.36 0.29
CA ILE A 12 9.96 -12.19 0.23
C ILE A 12 9.52 -10.97 1.04
N PHE A 13 9.97 -10.88 2.28
CA PHE A 13 9.65 -9.76 3.17
C PHE A 13 10.10 -8.43 2.57
N SER A 14 11.33 -8.36 2.06
CA SER A 14 11.89 -7.12 1.50
C SER A 14 11.09 -6.62 0.28
N ILE A 15 10.67 -7.53 -0.61
CA ILE A 15 9.85 -7.18 -1.78
C ILE A 15 8.46 -6.73 -1.35
N ALA A 16 7.79 -7.49 -0.48
CA ALA A 16 6.44 -7.18 -0.03
C ALA A 16 6.40 -5.85 0.74
N PHE A 17 7.41 -5.59 1.57
CA PHE A 17 7.54 -4.33 2.30
C PHE A 17 7.73 -3.15 1.34
N GLY A 18 8.63 -3.27 0.35
CA GLY A 18 8.85 -2.21 -0.63
C GLY A 18 7.60 -1.85 -1.43
N ILE A 19 6.85 -2.85 -1.89
CA ILE A 19 5.61 -2.61 -2.64
C ILE A 19 4.53 -1.99 -1.73
N SER A 20 4.43 -2.45 -0.48
CA SER A 20 3.47 -1.89 0.48
C SER A 20 3.77 -0.43 0.82
N SER A 21 5.05 -0.08 1.02
CA SER A 21 5.46 1.30 1.28
C SER A 21 5.25 2.20 0.07
N ASP A 22 5.51 1.69 -1.15
CA ASP A 22 5.27 2.44 -2.39
C ASP A 22 3.79 2.83 -2.53
N GLY A 23 2.87 1.91 -2.23
CA GLY A 23 1.44 2.23 -2.20
C GLY A 23 1.10 3.36 -1.21
N THR A 24 1.70 3.36 -0.02
CA THR A 24 1.47 4.43 0.97
C THR A 24 1.97 5.77 0.46
N ILE A 25 3.18 5.80 -0.12
CA ILE A 25 3.80 7.01 -0.69
C ILE A 25 2.97 7.53 -1.87
N TYR A 26 2.47 6.64 -2.72
CA TYR A 26 1.62 7.01 -3.85
C TYR A 26 0.33 7.70 -3.39
N PHE A 27 -0.32 7.17 -2.35
CA PHE A 27 -1.51 7.82 -1.76
C PHE A 27 -1.17 9.19 -1.16
N LEU A 28 -0.12 9.25 -0.34
CA LEU A 28 0.29 10.49 0.35
C LEU A 28 0.69 11.59 -0.64
N THR A 29 1.38 11.25 -1.71
CA THR A 29 1.79 12.22 -2.75
C THR A 29 0.56 12.81 -3.44
N ARG A 30 -0.41 11.97 -3.81
CA ARG A 30 -1.67 12.44 -4.40
C ARG A 30 -2.51 13.24 -3.41
N TYR A 31 -2.53 12.82 -2.15
CA TYR A 31 -3.17 13.56 -1.08
C TYR A 31 -2.56 14.95 -0.88
N LYS A 32 -1.23 15.08 -0.87
CA LYS A 32 -0.50 16.35 -0.78
C LYS A 32 -0.90 17.32 -1.89
N GLU A 33 -0.97 16.81 -3.13
CA GLU A 33 -1.39 17.61 -4.29
C GLU A 33 -2.84 18.09 -4.16
N GLU A 34 -3.78 17.23 -3.74
CA GLU A 34 -5.19 17.59 -3.57
C GLU A 34 -5.44 18.43 -2.31
N PHE A 35 -4.56 18.36 -1.31
CA PHE A 35 -4.57 19.21 -0.10
C PHE A 35 -4.16 20.64 -0.41
N ALA A 36 -3.07 20.82 -1.18
CA ALA A 36 -2.63 22.13 -1.65
C ALA A 36 -3.63 22.78 -2.62
N LYS A 37 -4.39 21.98 -3.39
CA LYS A 37 -5.38 22.48 -4.38
C LYS A 37 -6.76 22.83 -3.80
N ASN A 38 -7.16 22.28 -2.65
CA ASN A 38 -8.51 22.48 -2.08
C ASN A 38 -8.50 23.31 -0.78
N ASP A 39 -7.77 24.42 -0.74
CA ASP A 39 -7.74 25.36 0.41
C ASP A 39 -7.44 24.68 1.77
N PHE A 40 -6.67 23.59 1.75
CA PHE A 40 -6.29 22.83 2.94
C PHE A 40 -7.49 22.26 3.72
N ASP A 41 -8.56 21.85 3.04
CA ASP A 41 -9.66 21.10 3.64
C ASP A 41 -9.34 19.59 3.66
N ILE A 42 -9.01 19.07 4.86
CA ILE A 42 -8.64 17.67 5.09
C ILE A 42 -9.71 16.71 4.55
N LYS A 43 -11.00 16.95 4.86
CA LYS A 43 -12.06 16.00 4.51
C LYS A 43 -12.27 15.95 3.01
N LYS A 44 -12.31 17.12 2.37
CA LYS A 44 -12.52 17.24 0.93
C LYS A 44 -11.34 16.64 0.15
N SER A 45 -10.11 16.92 0.57
CA SER A 45 -8.91 16.40 -0.08
C SER A 45 -8.78 14.88 0.07
N ILE A 46 -9.09 14.31 1.25
CA ILE A 46 -9.11 12.85 1.44
C ILE A 46 -10.18 12.22 0.53
N GLN A 47 -11.40 12.77 0.49
CA GLN A 47 -12.48 12.21 -0.32
C GLN A 47 -12.13 12.21 -1.83
N ILE A 48 -11.58 13.31 -2.34
CA ILE A 48 -11.18 13.41 -3.75
C ILE A 48 -10.00 12.47 -4.04
N THR A 49 -9.04 12.36 -3.12
CA THR A 49 -7.90 11.45 -3.25
C THR A 49 -8.37 10.00 -3.29
N ILE A 50 -9.28 9.58 -2.43
CA ILE A 50 -9.84 8.22 -2.45
C ILE A 50 -10.58 7.96 -3.78
N GLN A 51 -11.39 8.89 -4.26
CA GLN A 51 -12.14 8.70 -5.51
C GLN A 51 -11.24 8.58 -6.74
N LYS A 52 -10.19 9.41 -6.84
CA LYS A 52 -9.28 9.40 -7.99
C LYS A 52 -8.23 8.29 -7.87
N THR A 53 -7.54 8.23 -6.74
CA THR A 53 -6.38 7.37 -6.51
C THR A 53 -6.77 5.96 -6.13
N GLY A 54 -7.91 5.77 -5.45
CA GLY A 54 -8.36 4.46 -4.97
C GLY A 54 -8.58 3.46 -6.10
N VAL A 55 -9.17 3.90 -7.22
CA VAL A 55 -9.36 3.06 -8.41
C VAL A 55 -8.00 2.68 -9.01
N SER A 56 -7.06 3.63 -9.12
CA SER A 56 -5.73 3.37 -9.65
C SER A 56 -4.94 2.37 -8.79
N MET A 57 -5.01 2.52 -7.46
CA MET A 57 -4.36 1.60 -6.51
C MET A 57 -4.96 0.19 -6.60
N PHE A 58 -6.28 0.09 -6.76
CA PHE A 58 -6.95 -1.19 -6.92
C PHE A 58 -6.45 -1.94 -8.16
N TYR A 59 -6.34 -1.26 -9.30
CA TYR A 59 -5.80 -1.87 -10.52
C TYR A 59 -4.36 -2.36 -10.33
N THR A 60 -3.48 -1.54 -9.75
CA THR A 60 -2.10 -1.92 -9.47
C THR A 60 -2.02 -3.15 -8.55
N ALA A 61 -2.80 -3.15 -7.47
CA ALA A 61 -2.87 -4.27 -6.53
C ALA A 61 -3.37 -5.56 -7.20
N MET A 62 -4.36 -5.47 -8.10
CA MET A 62 -4.88 -6.62 -8.84
C MET A 62 -3.84 -7.18 -9.82
N ILE A 63 -3.14 -6.31 -10.55
CA ILE A 63 -2.05 -6.71 -11.46
C ILE A 63 -0.93 -7.40 -10.69
N LEU A 64 -0.48 -6.82 -9.57
CA LEU A 64 0.54 -7.41 -8.70
C LEU A 64 0.06 -8.73 -8.11
N PHE A 65 -1.19 -8.79 -7.63
CA PHE A 65 -1.77 -10.01 -7.07
C PHE A 65 -1.68 -11.16 -8.07
N PHE A 66 -2.17 -10.98 -9.31
CA PHE A 66 -2.09 -12.00 -10.34
C PHE A 66 -0.64 -12.30 -10.78
N GLY A 67 0.20 -11.27 -10.85
CA GLY A 67 1.62 -11.40 -11.19
C GLY A 67 2.41 -12.25 -10.19
N PHE A 68 2.13 -12.13 -8.89
CA PHE A 68 2.71 -12.99 -7.85
C PHE A 68 1.95 -14.30 -7.69
N PHE A 69 0.65 -14.33 -7.98
CA PHE A 69 -0.17 -15.53 -7.88
C PHE A 69 0.29 -16.61 -8.87
N ILE A 70 0.79 -16.26 -10.05
CA ILE A 70 1.33 -17.23 -11.00
C ILE A 70 2.53 -18.02 -10.45
N PHE A 71 3.28 -17.44 -9.51
CA PHE A 71 4.41 -18.14 -8.86
C PHE A 71 3.97 -19.30 -7.97
N THR A 72 2.69 -19.36 -7.58
CA THR A 72 2.13 -20.49 -6.83
C THR A 72 2.10 -21.79 -7.63
N ALA A 73 2.10 -21.70 -8.97
CA ALA A 73 2.18 -22.84 -9.88
C ALA A 73 3.60 -23.41 -10.03
N SER A 74 4.60 -22.78 -9.41
CA SER A 74 6.00 -23.24 -9.50
C SER A 74 6.25 -24.50 -8.68
N THR A 75 7.05 -25.42 -9.22
CA THR A 75 7.51 -26.65 -8.55
C THR A 75 8.52 -26.39 -7.43
N PHE A 76 9.11 -25.19 -7.39
CA PHE A 76 10.08 -24.82 -6.34
C PHE A 76 9.37 -24.25 -5.11
N LYS A 77 9.44 -24.97 -3.99
CA LYS A 77 8.75 -24.61 -2.73
C LYS A 77 9.06 -23.19 -2.22
N GLY A 78 10.24 -22.64 -2.50
CA GLY A 78 10.58 -21.26 -2.13
C GLY A 78 9.80 -20.21 -2.93
N THR A 79 9.65 -20.42 -4.24
CA THR A 79 8.91 -19.53 -5.15
C THR A 79 7.41 -19.65 -4.94
N GLN A 80 6.91 -20.86 -4.65
CA GLN A 80 5.52 -21.07 -4.29
C GLN A 80 5.15 -20.34 -2.99
N ALA A 81 5.99 -20.45 -1.95
CA ALA A 81 5.80 -19.71 -0.70
C ALA A 81 5.84 -18.19 -0.94
N LEU A 82 6.73 -17.71 -1.81
CA LEU A 82 6.78 -16.30 -2.21
C LEU A 82 5.46 -15.85 -2.83
N GLY A 83 4.94 -16.57 -3.82
CA GLY A 83 3.69 -16.21 -4.49
C GLY A 83 2.54 -16.07 -3.51
N VAL A 84 2.35 -17.05 -2.62
CA VAL A 84 1.26 -17.00 -1.63
C VAL A 84 1.44 -15.87 -0.62
N LEU A 85 2.63 -15.72 -0.03
CA LEU A 85 2.88 -14.71 1.01
C LEU A 85 2.74 -13.29 0.44
N VAL A 86 3.31 -13.03 -0.73
CA VAL A 86 3.26 -11.69 -1.36
C VAL A 86 1.83 -11.35 -1.76
N SER A 87 1.10 -12.26 -2.42
CA SER A 87 -0.30 -12.02 -2.81
C SER A 87 -1.21 -11.68 -1.62
N ILE A 88 -1.09 -12.38 -0.49
CA ILE A 88 -1.85 -12.08 0.73
C ILE A 88 -1.43 -10.72 1.31
N THR A 89 -0.12 -10.45 1.35
CA THR A 89 0.41 -9.18 1.89
C THR A 89 -0.07 -7.99 1.06
N LEU A 90 -0.10 -8.11 -0.27
CA LEU A 90 -0.58 -7.05 -1.16
C LEU A 90 -2.07 -6.76 -0.97
N LEU A 91 -2.89 -7.80 -0.81
CA LEU A 91 -4.32 -7.61 -0.49
C LEU A 91 -4.49 -6.87 0.82
N MET A 92 -3.76 -7.28 1.86
CA MET A 92 -3.80 -6.61 3.16
C MET A 92 -3.30 -5.16 3.08
N ALA A 93 -2.20 -4.92 2.36
CA ALA A 93 -1.63 -3.59 2.15
C ALA A 93 -2.61 -2.66 1.41
N MET A 94 -3.32 -3.16 0.39
CA MET A 94 -4.34 -2.40 -0.31
C MET A 94 -5.47 -1.96 0.62
N ILE A 95 -5.96 -2.87 1.47
CA ILE A 95 -7.01 -2.57 2.45
C ILE A 95 -6.50 -1.52 3.46
N CYS A 96 -5.28 -1.67 3.95
CA CYS A 96 -4.66 -0.69 4.84
C CYS A 96 -4.52 0.69 4.17
N ASN A 97 -4.02 0.75 2.95
CA ASN A 97 -3.80 2.02 2.25
C ASN A 97 -5.12 2.72 1.90
N LEU A 98 -6.20 1.98 1.65
CA LEU A 98 -7.48 2.57 1.27
C LEU A 98 -8.43 2.85 2.44
N ILE A 99 -8.24 2.19 3.59
CA ILE A 99 -9.10 2.34 4.77
C ILE A 99 -8.33 2.94 5.95
N LEU A 100 -7.24 2.31 6.36
CA LEU A 100 -6.50 2.69 7.56
C LEU A 100 -5.83 4.06 7.38
N LEU A 101 -5.19 4.27 6.23
CA LEU A 101 -4.48 5.51 5.93
C LEU A 101 -5.39 6.74 5.90
N PRO A 102 -6.54 6.76 5.18
CA PRO A 102 -7.45 7.91 5.24
C PRO A 102 -8.13 8.06 6.60
N ALA A 103 -8.42 6.97 7.32
CA ALA A 103 -8.94 7.06 8.68
C ALA A 103 -7.93 7.72 9.63
N PHE A 104 -6.64 7.39 9.49
CA PHE A 104 -5.56 7.99 10.25
C PHE A 104 -5.40 9.48 9.91
N LEU A 105 -5.39 9.83 8.61
CA LEU A 105 -5.32 11.23 8.16
C LEU A 105 -6.53 12.06 8.62
N MET A 106 -7.71 11.46 8.70
CA MET A 106 -8.92 12.14 9.19
C MET A 106 -8.90 12.38 10.70
N SER A 107 -8.09 11.63 11.45
CA SER A 107 -7.89 11.82 12.89
C SER A 107 -6.88 12.92 13.22
N LEU A 108 -6.08 13.36 12.25
CA LEU A 108 -5.04 14.37 12.43
C LEU A 108 -5.59 15.80 12.29
N ASN A 109 -5.04 16.73 13.05
CA ASN A 109 -5.39 18.15 12.92
C ASN A 109 -4.69 18.79 11.71
N LYS A 110 -5.26 19.90 11.23
CA LYS A 110 -4.74 20.66 10.07
C LYS A 110 -3.26 21.04 10.19
N LYS A 111 -2.78 21.36 11.39
CA LYS A 111 -1.35 21.64 11.65
C LYS A 111 -0.46 20.40 11.47
N GLU A 112 -0.86 19.28 12.05
CA GLU A 112 -0.11 18.01 11.97
C GLU A 112 -0.05 17.50 10.53
N VAL A 113 -1.14 17.65 9.78
CA VAL A 113 -1.18 17.29 8.35
C VAL A 113 -0.24 18.17 7.53
N THR A 114 -0.19 19.49 7.79
CA THR A 114 0.73 20.37 7.07
C THR A 114 2.19 20.05 7.39
N GLU A 115 2.53 19.82 8.66
CA GLU A 115 3.90 19.49 9.10
C GLU A 115 4.38 18.17 8.45
N LEU A 116 3.55 17.13 8.45
CA LEU A 116 3.84 15.84 7.79
C LEU A 116 4.01 15.93 6.26
N LEU A 117 3.50 16.99 5.64
CA LEU A 117 3.60 17.19 4.20
C LEU A 117 4.68 18.21 3.82
N GLU A 118 5.23 18.96 4.78
CA GLU A 118 6.37 19.87 4.56
C GLU A 118 7.73 19.14 4.67
N ASP A 119 7.82 18.07 5.46
CA ASP A 119 8.94 17.12 5.49
C ASP A 119 8.98 16.17 4.26
#